data_AF-A0A0K9Y0Q8-F1
#
_entry.id   AF-A0A0K9Y0Q8-F1
#
_cell.length_a   1.000
_cell.length_b   1.000
_cell.length_c   1.000
_cell.angle_alpha   90.00
_cell.angle_beta   90.00
_cell.angle_gamma   90.00
#
_symmetry.space_group_name_H-M   'P 1'
#
loop_
_entity.id
_entity.type
_entity.pdbx_description
1 polymer ?
#
loop_
_entity_poly.entity_id
_entity_poly.type
_entity_poly.pdbx_seq_one_letter_code
_entity_poly.pdbx_strand_id
1 'polypeptide(L)'
;MKTKSIISTLSLLSLLLINSCDNRSDLSNENETTSSLTVNKESNDSSDYARVGTPELGVIHNVVLQEYYDTYGFEEAIPSISVLNERLLAIAKDKYPQIFTNVTATELSNFTNFLYGQNTTITTFEFRDRGELILESAVNQNIISLNFKNFVINLIEANEDAETSIANVDFFMENNELSEKEIELLNDFKSVVTHSDVFWDSNYNLTQTDTTARCNPKHQVRLVDGYGTILGGTFGSVWFPGVGSIIGGAIGGQGFSALIEHMQDTNYGGGCVR
;
A
#
# COMPACT_ATOMS: atom_id res chain seq x y z
N MET A 1 58.81 -21.71 36.11
CA MET A 1 58.72 -20.25 35.89
C MET A 1 57.36 -19.81 36.44
N LYS A 2 57.32 -19.15 37.61
CA LYS A 2 57.00 -17.70 37.78
C LYS A 2 55.98 -17.18 36.74
N THR A 3 54.87 -16.50 37.03
CA THR A 3 53.98 -16.21 38.18
C THR A 3 52.98 -15.16 37.64
N LYS A 4 51.79 -15.07 38.25
CA LYS A 4 50.77 -13.97 38.21
C LYS A 4 49.80 -14.00 37.01
N SER A 5 48.50 -14.29 37.16
CA SER A 5 47.44 -13.79 38.08
C SER A 5 47.01 -12.35 37.79
N ILE A 6 45.72 -12.19 37.49
CA ILE A 6 44.70 -11.27 38.08
C ILE A 6 43.46 -11.42 37.16
N ILE A 7 42.38 -12.11 37.58
CA ILE A 7 41.24 -11.64 38.43
C ILE A 7 40.45 -10.56 37.65
N SER A 8 39.13 -10.56 37.45
CA SER A 8 37.96 -11.04 38.20
C SER A 8 36.75 -10.98 37.22
N THR A 9 35.90 -12.00 37.03
CA THR A 9 34.68 -12.31 37.83
C THR A 9 33.70 -11.12 37.94
N LEU A 10 32.37 -11.23 37.85
CA LEU A 10 31.40 -12.29 37.54
C LEU A 10 30.03 -11.58 37.50
N SER A 11 29.04 -12.27 36.94
CA SER A 11 27.66 -12.36 37.46
C SER A 11 26.71 -11.17 37.27
N LEU A 12 25.71 -11.28 36.41
CA LEU A 12 24.42 -11.97 36.59
C LEU A 12 23.39 -11.18 37.43
N LEU A 13 22.28 -10.90 36.74
CA LEU A 13 20.90 -11.14 37.15
C LEU A 13 20.12 -10.03 37.88
N SER A 14 18.93 -9.81 37.29
CA SER A 14 17.59 -9.66 37.90
C SER A 14 17.04 -8.30 38.33
N LEU A 15 15.84 -8.07 37.74
CA LEU A 15 14.58 -7.60 38.33
C LEU A 15 14.25 -6.09 38.40
N LEU A 16 12.98 -5.86 38.01
CA LEU A 16 11.95 -4.99 38.59
C LEU A 16 11.53 -3.71 37.82
N LEU A 17 10.30 -3.83 37.31
CA LEU A 17 9.31 -2.77 37.12
C LEU A 17 9.11 -1.94 38.41
N ILE A 18 8.78 -0.65 38.26
CA ILE A 18 7.54 0.02 38.71
C ILE A 18 7.78 1.55 38.82
N ASN A 19 6.91 2.30 38.13
CA ASN A 19 6.38 3.67 38.35
C ASN A 19 7.08 4.62 39.35
N SER A 20 7.18 5.91 38.96
CA SER A 20 6.38 7.02 39.54
C SER A 20 6.83 8.40 39.01
N CYS A 21 5.89 9.36 39.10
CA CYS A 21 5.82 10.68 38.49
C CYS A 21 6.84 11.76 38.91
N ASP A 22 6.91 12.78 38.03
CA ASP A 22 7.02 14.23 38.26
C ASP A 22 8.36 14.98 38.48
N ASN A 23 8.53 15.95 37.56
CA ASN A 23 9.06 17.33 37.67
C ASN A 23 10.56 17.68 37.49
N ARG A 24 10.80 18.32 36.32
CA ARG A 24 11.59 19.55 36.03
C ARG A 24 13.08 19.63 36.45
N SER A 25 13.98 19.74 35.45
CA SER A 25 14.68 20.99 35.08
C SER A 25 15.78 20.78 34.01
N ASP A 26 15.67 21.57 32.94
CA ASP A 26 16.67 22.21 32.07
C ASP A 26 18.03 21.60 31.67
N LEU A 27 18.25 21.67 30.34
CA LEU A 27 19.47 21.99 29.57
C LEU A 27 20.57 20.91 29.36
N SER A 28 20.55 20.29 28.18
CA SER A 28 21.45 20.56 27.01
C SER A 28 21.95 19.30 26.27
N ASN A 29 21.72 19.32 24.93
CA ASN A 29 22.45 18.77 23.77
C ASN A 29 23.28 17.47 23.90
N GLU A 30 23.31 16.54 22.94
CA GLU A 30 22.84 16.43 21.56
C GLU A 30 23.06 14.98 21.08
N ASN A 31 22.40 14.63 19.97
CA ASN A 31 22.63 13.51 19.05
C ASN A 31 22.09 12.11 19.39
N GLU A 32 20.82 11.89 19.02
CA GLU A 32 20.43 10.68 18.28
C GLU A 32 19.35 11.03 17.24
N THR A 33 19.72 10.92 15.96
CA THR A 33 18.88 11.24 14.80
C THR A 33 17.80 10.17 14.62
N THR A 34 16.65 10.37 15.28
CA THR A 34 15.40 9.72 14.90
C THR A 34 14.69 10.62 13.90
N SER A 35 14.49 10.14 12.67
CA SER A 35 13.70 10.82 11.64
C SER A 35 12.22 10.80 12.03
N SER A 36 11.81 11.69 12.91
CA SER A 36 10.41 12.01 13.15
C SER A 36 9.91 12.92 12.03
N LEU A 37 9.09 12.36 11.13
CA LEU A 37 8.33 13.17 10.17
C LEU A 37 7.32 13.98 10.95
N THR A 38 7.66 15.24 11.19
CA THR A 38 6.77 16.23 11.80
C THR A 38 5.89 16.76 10.67
N VAL A 39 4.61 16.37 10.67
CA VAL A 39 3.61 16.90 9.73
C VAL A 39 3.34 18.35 10.11
N ASN A 40 3.91 19.30 9.36
CA ASN A 40 3.52 20.69 9.46
C ASN A 40 2.08 20.82 8.94
N LYS A 41 1.17 21.06 9.88
CA LYS A 41 -0.23 21.36 9.66
C LYS A 41 -0.34 22.80 9.12
N GLU A 42 -0.07 22.99 7.84
CA GLU A 42 -0.63 24.11 7.10
C GLU A 42 -1.89 23.61 6.39
N SER A 43 -3.02 23.87 7.04
CA SER A 43 -4.35 23.80 6.45
C SER A 43 -4.44 24.81 5.31
N ASN A 44 -4.20 24.36 4.08
CA ASN A 44 -4.78 25.02 2.91
C ASN A 44 -6.00 24.21 2.47
N ASP A 45 -7.11 24.72 2.96
CA ASP A 45 -8.44 24.66 2.41
C ASP A 45 -8.42 24.67 0.87
N SER A 46 -8.93 23.61 0.25
CA SER A 46 -9.35 23.55 -1.15
C SER A 46 -10.12 22.25 -1.39
N SER A 47 -11.22 22.08 -0.67
CA SER A 47 -12.34 21.28 -1.14
C SER A 47 -12.98 21.99 -2.35
N ASP A 48 -12.36 21.89 -3.52
CA ASP A 48 -13.00 22.25 -4.81
C ASP A 48 -12.12 21.81 -6.00
N TYR A 49 -12.01 20.50 -6.20
CA TYR A 49 -11.94 19.98 -7.55
C TYR A 49 -13.26 19.28 -7.84
N ALA A 50 -14.20 20.03 -8.41
CA ALA A 50 -15.21 19.41 -9.25
C ALA A 50 -14.46 18.53 -10.28
N ARG A 51 -14.73 17.22 -10.28
CA ARG A 51 -14.22 16.17 -11.20
C ARG A 51 -14.62 16.42 -12.67
N VAL A 52 -14.49 17.64 -13.19
CA VAL A 52 -14.85 17.96 -14.56
C VAL A 52 -13.65 17.61 -15.45
N GLY A 53 -13.67 16.39 -15.99
CA GLY A 53 -12.74 15.95 -17.02
C GLY A 53 -11.63 14.99 -16.57
N THR A 54 -11.53 14.66 -15.28
CA THR A 54 -10.63 13.60 -14.79
C THR A 54 -11.35 12.25 -14.87
N PRO A 55 -10.81 11.25 -15.58
CA PRO A 55 -11.40 9.90 -15.60
C PRO A 55 -11.47 9.30 -14.19
N GLU A 56 -12.40 8.36 -13.99
CA GLU A 56 -12.46 7.60 -12.74
C GLU A 56 -11.16 6.85 -12.48
N LEU A 57 -10.80 6.66 -11.21
CA LEU A 57 -9.52 6.05 -10.87
C LEU A 57 -9.38 4.63 -11.41
N GLY A 58 -10.45 3.83 -11.42
CA GLY A 58 -10.44 2.49 -12.03
C GLY A 58 -10.16 2.49 -13.53
N VAL A 59 -10.57 3.54 -14.26
CA VAL A 59 -10.24 3.72 -15.68
C VAL A 59 -8.76 4.03 -15.85
N ILE A 60 -8.22 4.97 -15.06
CA ILE A 60 -6.79 5.30 -15.08
C ILE A 60 -5.96 4.06 -14.76
N HIS A 61 -6.34 3.36 -13.69
CA HIS A 61 -5.73 2.14 -13.20
C HIS A 61 -5.56 1.12 -14.32
N ASN A 62 -6.66 0.70 -14.93
CA ASN A 62 -6.67 -0.39 -15.91
C ASN A 62 -6.07 -0.02 -17.26
N VAL A 63 -6.24 1.22 -17.74
CA VAL A 63 -5.63 1.63 -19.01
C VAL A 63 -4.11 1.53 -18.94
N VAL A 64 -3.52 1.97 -17.82
CA VAL A 64 -2.07 1.88 -17.60
C VAL A 64 -1.65 0.43 -17.40
N LEU A 65 -2.40 -0.36 -16.63
CA LEU A 65 -2.07 -1.76 -16.40
C LEU A 65 -2.14 -2.59 -17.69
N GLN A 66 -3.16 -2.37 -18.54
CA GLN A 66 -3.26 -3.02 -19.85
C GLN A 66 -2.07 -2.66 -20.74
N GLU A 67 -1.73 -1.39 -20.86
CA GLU A 67 -0.57 -0.97 -21.66
C GLU A 67 0.75 -1.54 -21.12
N TYR A 68 0.87 -1.70 -19.80
CA TYR A 68 2.03 -2.35 -19.18
C TYR A 68 2.17 -3.79 -19.68
N TYR A 69 1.11 -4.60 -19.60
CA TYR A 69 1.14 -5.98 -20.07
C TYR A 69 1.21 -6.10 -21.60
N ASP A 70 0.64 -5.17 -22.35
CA ASP A 70 0.80 -5.13 -23.81
C ASP A 70 2.26 -4.84 -24.22
N THR A 71 2.98 -4.05 -23.41
CA THR A 71 4.37 -3.64 -23.69
C THR A 71 5.39 -4.67 -23.21
N TYR A 72 5.20 -5.22 -22.00
CA TYR A 72 6.19 -6.07 -21.32
C TYR A 72 5.74 -7.53 -21.23
N GLY A 73 4.47 -7.86 -21.47
CA GLY A 73 3.95 -9.22 -21.31
C GLY A 73 3.76 -9.64 -19.86
N PHE A 74 2.98 -10.71 -19.66
CA PHE A 74 2.74 -11.34 -18.36
C PHE A 74 3.91 -12.22 -17.91
N GLU A 75 4.62 -12.84 -18.85
CA GLU A 75 5.69 -13.81 -18.56
C GLU A 75 7.08 -13.17 -18.36
N GLU A 76 7.24 -11.86 -18.59
CA GLU A 76 8.53 -11.20 -18.39
C GLU A 76 8.85 -11.06 -16.90
N ALA A 77 10.06 -11.49 -16.52
CA ALA A 77 10.55 -11.31 -15.17
C ALA A 77 10.59 -9.82 -14.80
N ILE A 78 9.87 -9.45 -13.73
CA ILE A 78 9.94 -8.10 -13.18
C ILE A 78 11.32 -7.93 -12.53
N PRO A 79 12.20 -7.03 -13.01
CA PRO A 79 13.59 -6.98 -12.52
C PRO A 79 13.70 -6.47 -11.09
N SER A 80 12.80 -5.56 -10.69
CA SER A 80 12.66 -5.02 -9.33
C SER A 80 11.38 -4.19 -9.21
N ILE A 81 10.95 -3.92 -7.97
CA ILE A 81 9.79 -3.05 -7.66
C ILE A 81 10.00 -1.62 -8.18
N SER A 82 11.24 -1.10 -8.14
CA SER A 82 11.55 0.24 -8.68
C SER A 82 11.29 0.29 -10.19
N VAL A 83 11.78 -0.72 -10.92
CA VAL A 83 11.61 -0.81 -12.37
C VAL A 83 10.13 -0.96 -12.75
N LEU A 84 9.36 -1.76 -11.99
CA LEU A 84 7.92 -1.88 -12.17
C LEU A 84 7.23 -0.51 -12.08
N ASN A 85 7.45 0.23 -10.99
CA ASN A 85 6.79 1.53 -10.78
C ASN A 85 7.28 2.61 -11.75
N GLU A 86 8.54 2.58 -12.17
CA GLU A 86 9.06 3.47 -13.22
C GLU A 86 8.36 3.23 -14.56
N ARG A 87 8.14 1.96 -14.95
CA ARG A 87 7.42 1.58 -16.16
C ARG A 87 5.96 2.02 -16.10
N LEU A 88 5.26 1.73 -15.00
CA LEU A 88 3.88 2.15 -14.78
C LEU A 88 3.73 3.68 -14.83
N LEU A 89 4.65 4.42 -14.18
CA LEU A 89 4.63 5.88 -14.21
C LEU A 89 4.89 6.43 -15.62
N ALA A 90 5.82 5.86 -16.38
CA ALA A 90 6.09 6.28 -17.75
C ALA A 90 4.84 6.17 -18.63
N ILE A 91 4.11 5.05 -18.51
CA ILE A 91 2.82 4.83 -19.18
C ILE A 91 1.77 5.83 -18.69
N ALA A 92 1.64 6.01 -17.37
CA ALA A 92 0.67 6.94 -16.79
C ALA A 92 0.90 8.39 -17.25
N LYS A 93 2.16 8.82 -17.40
CA LYS A 93 2.52 10.13 -17.95
C LYS A 93 2.16 10.29 -19.42
N ASP A 94 2.28 9.24 -20.22
CA ASP A 94 1.90 9.26 -21.63
C ASP A 94 0.37 9.33 -21.80
N LYS A 95 -0.37 8.50 -21.08
CA LYS A 95 -1.84 8.41 -21.20
C LYS A 95 -2.57 9.55 -20.50
N TYR A 96 -2.04 10.03 -19.38
CA TYR A 96 -2.68 11.02 -18.51
C TYR A 96 -1.70 12.14 -18.08
N PRO A 97 -1.09 12.87 -19.03
CA PRO A 97 -0.08 13.88 -18.74
C PRO A 97 -0.59 14.99 -17.81
N GLN A 98 -1.87 15.36 -17.89
CA GLN A 98 -2.49 16.36 -17.03
C GLN A 98 -2.50 16.00 -15.54
N ILE A 99 -2.33 14.72 -15.21
CA ILE A 99 -2.29 14.21 -13.83
C ILE A 99 -0.84 13.93 -13.41
N PHE A 100 -0.05 13.25 -14.27
CA PHE A 100 1.22 12.65 -13.86
C PHE A 100 2.48 13.42 -14.31
N THR A 101 2.39 14.47 -15.14
CA THR A 101 3.59 15.14 -15.73
C THR A 101 4.59 15.61 -14.67
N ASN A 102 4.10 16.11 -13.53
CA ASN A 102 4.95 16.68 -12.49
C ASN A 102 5.55 15.67 -11.51
N VAL A 103 5.19 14.38 -11.62
CA VAL A 103 5.74 13.34 -10.73
C VAL A 103 7.21 13.12 -11.07
N THR A 104 8.11 13.39 -10.15
CA THR A 104 9.54 13.14 -10.34
C THR A 104 9.91 11.69 -10.02
N ALA A 105 11.03 11.21 -10.58
CA ALA A 105 11.55 9.89 -10.26
C ALA A 105 11.93 9.77 -8.76
N THR A 106 12.37 10.87 -8.15
CA THR A 106 12.70 10.92 -6.71
C THR A 106 11.46 10.76 -5.84
N GLU A 107 10.37 11.48 -6.13
CA GLU A 107 9.12 11.32 -5.38
C GLU A 107 8.54 9.92 -5.56
N LEU A 108 8.56 9.39 -6.80
CA LEU A 108 8.13 8.02 -7.08
C LEU A 108 8.96 7.00 -6.29
N SER A 109 10.28 7.15 -6.26
CA SER A 109 11.17 6.25 -5.53
C SER A 109 10.90 6.28 -4.02
N ASN A 110 10.74 7.47 -3.45
CA ASN A 110 10.40 7.63 -2.03
C ASN A 110 9.04 7.02 -1.69
N PHE A 111 8.04 7.26 -2.53
CA PHE A 111 6.70 6.68 -2.38
C PHE A 111 6.73 5.15 -2.52
N THR A 112 7.48 4.62 -3.48
CA THR A 112 7.69 3.18 -3.67
C THR A 112 8.34 2.55 -2.44
N ASN A 113 9.42 3.16 -1.91
CA ASN A 113 10.06 2.69 -0.70
C ASN A 113 9.11 2.71 0.50
N PHE A 114 8.23 3.71 0.56
CA PHE A 114 7.17 3.77 1.57
C PHE A 114 6.11 2.68 1.36
N LEU A 115 5.67 2.38 0.15
CA LEU A 115 4.65 1.34 -0.06
C LEU A 115 5.20 -0.06 0.17
N TYR A 116 6.36 -0.39 -0.41
CA TYR A 116 6.84 -1.77 -0.46
C TYR A 116 7.93 -2.09 0.58
N GLY A 117 8.50 -1.08 1.23
CA GLY A 117 9.68 -1.23 2.10
C GLY A 117 10.99 -1.05 1.34
N GLN A 118 12.05 -0.71 2.08
CA GLN A 118 13.39 -0.55 1.50
C GLN A 118 14.03 -1.91 1.21
N ASN A 119 14.70 -2.03 0.06
CA ASN A 119 15.41 -3.24 -0.39
C ASN A 119 14.52 -4.49 -0.48
N THR A 120 13.21 -4.30 -0.58
CA THR A 120 12.26 -5.41 -0.75
C THR A 120 12.49 -6.08 -2.09
N THR A 121 12.83 -7.37 -2.04
CA THR A 121 12.82 -8.22 -3.23
C THR A 121 11.41 -8.73 -3.48
N ILE A 122 11.06 -8.87 -4.74
CA ILE A 122 9.77 -9.39 -5.21
C ILE A 122 9.42 -10.74 -4.57
N THR A 123 10.42 -11.59 -4.35
CA THR A 123 10.24 -12.95 -3.82
C THR A 123 9.94 -13.02 -2.31
N THR A 124 10.10 -11.93 -1.57
CA THR A 124 9.93 -11.90 -0.11
C THR A 124 8.93 -10.86 0.36
N PHE A 125 8.10 -10.34 -0.55
CA PHE A 125 7.15 -9.30 -0.22
C PHE A 125 5.89 -9.88 0.42
N GLU A 126 5.68 -9.57 1.70
CA GLU A 126 4.48 -9.93 2.46
C GLU A 126 3.49 -8.75 2.40
N PHE A 127 2.65 -8.74 1.36
CA PHE A 127 1.81 -7.57 1.06
C PHE A 127 0.79 -7.27 2.17
N ARG A 128 0.30 -8.31 2.86
CA ARG A 128 -0.63 -8.18 3.98
C ARG A 128 0.03 -7.47 5.15
N ASP A 129 1.12 -8.03 5.68
CA ASP A 129 1.88 -7.46 6.79
C ASP A 129 2.33 -6.03 6.48
N ARG A 130 2.76 -5.79 5.23
CA ARG A 130 3.12 -4.44 4.80
C ARG A 130 1.94 -3.48 4.85
N GLY A 131 0.80 -3.88 4.31
CA GLY A 131 -0.38 -3.02 4.30
C GLY A 131 -0.93 -2.77 5.71
N GLU A 132 -0.91 -3.77 6.60
CA GLU A 132 -1.30 -3.61 8.00
C GLU A 132 -0.44 -2.56 8.72
N LEU A 133 0.88 -2.57 8.49
CA LEU A 133 1.80 -1.55 9.02
C LEU A 133 1.49 -0.14 8.51
N ILE A 134 1.15 0.00 7.22
CA ILE A 134 0.80 1.29 6.62
C ILE A 134 -0.52 1.80 7.19
N LEU A 135 -1.54 0.96 7.29
CA LEU A 135 -2.83 1.33 7.88
C LEU A 135 -2.70 1.67 9.38
N GLU A 136 -1.89 0.92 10.12
CA GLU A 136 -1.56 1.23 11.51
C GLU A 136 -0.92 2.62 11.65
N SER A 137 0.01 2.96 10.75
CA SER A 137 0.61 4.30 10.71
C SER A 137 -0.44 5.39 10.43
N ALA A 138 -1.40 5.13 9.53
CA ALA A 138 -2.47 6.08 9.21
C ALA A 138 -3.43 6.30 10.37
N VAL A 139 -3.77 5.24 11.12
CA VAL A 139 -4.58 5.34 12.35
C VAL A 139 -3.83 6.17 13.40
N ASN A 140 -2.55 5.89 13.63
CA ASN A 140 -1.74 6.63 14.62
C ASN A 140 -1.56 8.11 14.26
N GLN A 141 -1.67 8.46 12.97
CA GLN A 141 -1.65 9.84 12.47
C GLN A 141 -3.04 10.49 12.38
N ASN A 142 -4.10 9.79 12.80
CA ASN A 142 -5.50 10.23 12.70
C ASN A 142 -5.94 10.56 11.26
N ILE A 143 -5.39 9.88 10.26
CA ILE A 143 -5.78 10.03 8.85
C ILE A 143 -7.04 9.19 8.56
N ILE A 144 -7.10 7.99 9.15
CA ILE A 144 -8.23 7.06 9.07
C ILE A 144 -8.56 6.53 10.47
N SER A 145 -9.76 6.00 10.64
CA SER A 145 -10.20 5.38 11.89
C SER A 145 -9.71 3.95 12.05
N LEU A 146 -9.64 3.47 13.30
CA LEU A 146 -9.36 2.07 13.60
C LEU A 146 -10.44 1.14 13.01
N ASN A 147 -11.70 1.59 12.97
CA ASN A 147 -12.80 0.83 12.40
C ASN A 147 -12.59 0.61 10.88
N PHE A 148 -12.22 1.66 10.16
CA PHE A 148 -11.87 1.58 8.74
C PHE A 148 -10.68 0.65 8.50
N LYS A 149 -9.59 0.78 9.27
CA LYS A 149 -8.45 -0.15 9.16
C LYS A 149 -8.89 -1.61 9.26
N ASN A 150 -9.68 -1.95 10.29
CA ASN A 150 -10.12 -3.33 10.52
C ASN A 150 -11.03 -3.82 9.39
N PHE A 151 -11.89 -2.95 8.85
CA PHE A 151 -12.72 -3.27 7.70
C PHE A 151 -11.89 -3.59 6.46
N VAL A 152 -10.90 -2.75 6.12
CA VAL A 152 -10.05 -2.97 4.95
C VAL A 152 -9.25 -4.27 5.07
N ILE A 153 -8.70 -4.57 6.25
CA ILE A 153 -8.00 -5.84 6.50
C ILE A 153 -8.94 -7.03 6.26
N ASN A 154 -10.16 -6.98 6.81
CA ASN A 154 -11.15 -8.04 6.64
C ASN A 154 -11.56 -8.25 5.17
N LEU A 155 -11.70 -7.17 4.38
CA LEU A 155 -12.00 -7.27 2.95
C LEU A 155 -10.95 -8.13 2.20
N ILE A 156 -9.67 -7.90 2.50
CA ILE A 156 -8.57 -8.61 1.85
C ILE A 156 -8.47 -10.06 2.33
N GLU A 157 -8.69 -10.30 3.62
CA GLU A 157 -8.68 -11.65 4.18
C GLU A 157 -9.83 -12.53 3.69
N ALA A 158 -11.00 -11.94 3.41
CA ALA A 158 -12.17 -12.66 2.94
C ALA A 158 -11.96 -13.26 1.53
N ASN A 159 -11.14 -12.60 0.71
CA ASN A 159 -10.81 -12.99 -0.65
C ASN A 159 -12.04 -13.31 -1.54
N GLU A 160 -13.06 -12.47 -1.40
CA GLU A 160 -14.34 -12.59 -2.09
C GLU A 160 -14.26 -12.05 -3.52
N ASP A 161 -15.27 -12.38 -4.33
CA ASP A 161 -15.42 -11.80 -5.66
C ASP A 161 -15.72 -10.28 -5.59
N ALA A 162 -15.69 -9.64 -6.76
CA ALA A 162 -15.88 -8.20 -6.88
C ALA A 162 -17.25 -7.74 -6.38
N GLU A 163 -18.32 -8.47 -6.76
CA GLU A 163 -19.70 -8.13 -6.40
C GLU A 163 -19.89 -8.15 -4.88
N THR A 164 -19.44 -9.21 -4.24
CA THR A 164 -19.55 -9.38 -2.77
C THR A 164 -18.70 -8.34 -2.04
N SER A 165 -17.48 -8.07 -2.52
CA SER A 165 -16.59 -7.07 -1.94
C SER A 165 -17.19 -5.66 -2.02
N ILE A 166 -17.79 -5.31 -3.17
CA ILE A 166 -18.46 -4.03 -3.40
C ILE A 166 -19.68 -3.90 -2.47
N ALA A 167 -20.49 -4.97 -2.34
CA ALA A 167 -21.64 -4.98 -1.43
C ALA A 167 -21.22 -4.80 0.03
N ASN A 168 -20.12 -5.42 0.45
CA ASN A 168 -19.56 -5.25 1.79
C ASN A 168 -19.07 -3.81 2.05
N VAL A 169 -18.48 -3.16 1.04
CA VAL A 169 -18.13 -1.73 1.12
C VAL A 169 -19.37 -0.87 1.26
N ASP A 170 -20.41 -1.09 0.44
CA ASP A 170 -21.65 -0.33 0.52
C ASP A 170 -22.31 -0.48 1.90
N PHE A 171 -22.41 -1.71 2.39
CA PHE A 171 -22.93 -1.98 3.72
C PHE A 171 -22.09 -1.28 4.82
N PHE A 172 -20.76 -1.30 4.72
CA PHE A 172 -19.90 -0.62 5.68
C PHE A 172 -20.10 0.90 5.66
N MET A 173 -20.17 1.51 4.47
CA MET A 173 -20.40 2.94 4.29
C MET A 173 -21.77 3.39 4.81
N GLU A 174 -22.82 2.58 4.66
CA GLU A 174 -24.16 2.89 5.14
C GLU A 174 -24.31 2.80 6.67
N ASN A 175 -23.50 1.96 7.32
CA ASN A 175 -23.68 1.62 8.73
C ASN A 175 -22.60 2.20 9.67
N ASN A 176 -21.67 3.01 9.15
CA ASN A 176 -20.59 3.58 9.94
C ASN A 176 -20.41 5.08 9.67
N GLU A 177 -20.01 5.83 10.69
CA GLU A 177 -19.57 7.21 10.52
C GLU A 177 -18.16 7.21 9.94
N LEU A 178 -18.00 7.79 8.76
CA LEU A 178 -16.74 7.86 8.02
C LEU A 178 -16.36 9.31 7.74
N SER A 179 -15.06 9.59 7.77
CA SER A 179 -14.51 10.85 7.29
C SER A 179 -14.64 10.96 5.76
N GLU A 180 -14.57 12.19 5.23
CA GLU A 180 -14.55 12.43 3.78
C GLU A 180 -13.42 11.65 3.09
N LYS A 181 -12.25 11.54 3.75
CA LYS A 181 -11.11 10.80 3.23
C LYS A 181 -11.40 9.29 3.13
N GLU A 182 -12.01 8.70 4.15
CA GLU A 182 -12.37 7.27 4.12
C GLU A 182 -13.43 6.97 3.05
N ILE A 183 -14.41 7.88 2.88
CA ILE A 183 -15.41 7.79 1.82
C ILE A 183 -14.74 7.87 0.43
N GLU A 184 -13.80 8.81 0.24
CA GLU A 184 -13.01 8.91 -1.00
C GLU A 184 -12.27 7.59 -1.30
N LEU A 185 -11.55 7.05 -0.32
CA LEU A 185 -10.76 5.82 -0.46
C LEU A 185 -11.64 4.60 -0.79
N LEU A 186 -12.84 4.48 -0.20
CA LEU A 186 -13.75 3.39 -0.51
C LEU A 186 -14.38 3.52 -1.90
N ASN A 187 -14.71 4.75 -2.33
CA ASN A 187 -15.20 4.97 -3.69
C ASN A 187 -14.11 4.65 -4.73
N ASP A 188 -12.86 5.02 -4.45
CA ASP A 188 -11.71 4.71 -5.29
C ASP A 188 -11.44 3.20 -5.32
N PHE A 189 -11.51 2.51 -4.17
CA PHE A 189 -11.48 1.04 -4.09
C PHE A 189 -12.56 0.40 -4.97
N LYS A 190 -13.83 0.82 -4.83
CA LYS A 190 -14.95 0.27 -5.63
C LYS A 190 -14.68 0.46 -7.11
N SER A 191 -14.29 1.68 -7.51
CA SER A 191 -13.97 1.98 -8.91
C SER A 191 -12.87 1.06 -9.45
N VAL A 192 -11.77 0.91 -8.72
CA VAL A 192 -10.65 0.05 -9.14
C VAL A 192 -11.04 -1.42 -9.17
N VAL A 193 -11.73 -1.94 -8.15
CA VAL A 193 -12.16 -3.35 -8.11
C VAL A 193 -13.12 -3.68 -9.25
N THR A 194 -14.09 -2.80 -9.56
CA THR A 194 -15.01 -3.00 -10.69
C THR A 194 -14.27 -3.09 -12.02
N HIS A 195 -13.30 -2.22 -12.27
CA HIS A 195 -12.55 -2.24 -13.52
C HIS A 195 -11.59 -3.44 -13.54
N SER A 196 -10.89 -3.69 -12.44
CA SER A 196 -9.96 -4.79 -12.28
C SER A 196 -10.62 -6.16 -12.48
N ASP A 197 -11.88 -6.33 -12.05
CA ASP A 197 -12.70 -7.52 -12.34
C ASP A 197 -12.74 -7.83 -13.84
N VAL A 198 -13.09 -6.85 -14.67
CA VAL A 198 -13.15 -7.01 -16.13
C VAL A 198 -11.78 -7.32 -16.74
N PHE A 199 -10.72 -6.65 -16.26
CA PHE A 199 -9.37 -6.85 -16.77
C PHE A 199 -8.85 -8.25 -16.48
N TRP A 200 -8.90 -8.69 -15.22
CA TRP A 200 -8.42 -10.03 -14.85
C TRP A 200 -9.35 -11.13 -15.36
N ASP A 201 -10.64 -10.88 -15.57
CA ASP A 201 -11.53 -11.83 -16.25
C ASP A 201 -11.10 -12.09 -17.70
N SER A 202 -10.54 -11.08 -18.36
CA SER A 202 -10.11 -11.16 -19.76
C SER A 202 -8.69 -11.68 -19.93
N ASN A 203 -7.83 -11.48 -18.93
CA ASN A 203 -6.39 -11.76 -19.02
C ASN A 203 -5.92 -12.95 -18.17
N TYR A 204 -6.63 -13.29 -17.09
CA TYR A 204 -6.22 -14.37 -16.17
C TYR A 204 -6.73 -15.74 -16.66
N ASN A 205 -5.90 -16.42 -17.44
CA ASN A 205 -6.11 -17.83 -17.79
C ASN A 205 -5.54 -18.72 -16.67
N LEU A 206 -6.33 -19.03 -15.63
CA LEU A 206 -5.93 -20.06 -14.66
C LEU A 206 -6.78 -21.32 -14.73
N THR A 207 -6.09 -22.41 -15.09
CA THR A 207 -6.50 -23.81 -15.11
C THR A 207 -6.47 -24.50 -13.75
N GLN A 208 -6.26 -23.79 -12.63
CA GLN A 208 -6.20 -24.42 -11.31
C GLN A 208 -7.04 -23.69 -10.28
N THR A 209 -8.28 -24.15 -10.17
CA THR A 209 -9.09 -24.03 -8.97
C THR A 209 -8.67 -25.13 -8.00
N ASP A 210 -7.82 -24.83 -7.02
CA ASP A 210 -7.83 -25.64 -5.81
C ASP A 210 -9.13 -25.28 -5.05
N THR A 211 -10.20 -26.01 -5.39
CA THR A 211 -11.56 -25.82 -4.84
C THR A 211 -11.65 -26.13 -3.34
N THR A 212 -10.53 -26.47 -2.69
CA THR A 212 -10.45 -26.73 -1.24
C THR A 212 -9.78 -25.60 -0.45
N ALA A 213 -9.18 -24.60 -1.11
CA ALA A 213 -8.51 -23.48 -0.46
C ALA A 213 -9.49 -22.33 -0.15
N ARG A 214 -9.35 -21.69 1.03
CA ARG A 214 -9.99 -20.40 1.38
C ARG A 214 -9.59 -19.23 0.45
N CYS A 215 -8.91 -19.51 -0.66
CA CYS A 215 -8.24 -18.51 -1.43
C CYS A 215 -8.40 -18.76 -2.93
N ASN A 216 -8.92 -17.77 -3.63
CA ASN A 216 -8.96 -17.69 -5.08
C ASN A 216 -7.87 -16.70 -5.57
N PRO A 217 -6.87 -17.15 -6.33
CA PRO A 217 -5.77 -16.29 -6.82
C PRO A 217 -6.26 -15.12 -7.68
N LYS A 218 -7.31 -15.35 -8.48
CA LYS A 218 -7.94 -14.34 -9.34
C LYS A 218 -8.64 -13.26 -8.51
N HIS A 219 -9.32 -13.64 -7.44
CA HIS A 219 -9.93 -12.68 -6.53
C HIS A 219 -8.84 -11.88 -5.80
N GLN A 220 -7.74 -12.54 -5.42
CA GLN A 220 -6.64 -11.89 -4.70
C GLN A 220 -5.99 -10.78 -5.53
N VAL A 221 -5.61 -11.00 -6.80
CA VAL A 221 -4.98 -9.95 -7.62
C VAL A 221 -5.86 -8.70 -7.75
N ARG A 222 -7.17 -8.90 -7.91
CA ARG A 222 -8.16 -7.83 -8.00
C ARG A 222 -8.38 -7.08 -6.70
N LEU A 223 -8.50 -7.81 -5.59
CA LEU A 223 -8.62 -7.20 -4.27
C LEU A 223 -7.37 -6.41 -3.91
N VAL A 224 -6.22 -6.90 -4.35
CA VAL A 224 -4.94 -6.22 -4.18
C VAL A 224 -4.84 -4.93 -5.01
N ASP A 225 -5.45 -4.86 -6.21
CA ASP A 225 -5.61 -3.58 -6.92
C ASP A 225 -6.34 -2.53 -6.07
N GLY A 226 -7.50 -2.93 -5.52
CA GLY A 226 -8.28 -2.08 -4.62
C GLY A 226 -7.52 -1.74 -3.33
N TYR A 227 -6.83 -2.71 -2.75
CA TYR A 227 -6.06 -2.52 -1.52
C TYR A 227 -4.89 -1.57 -1.71
N GLY A 228 -4.07 -1.81 -2.74
CA GLY A 228 -2.97 -0.94 -3.12
C GLY A 228 -3.46 0.48 -3.40
N THR A 229 -4.67 0.61 -3.95
CA THR A 229 -5.34 1.91 -4.13
C THR A 229 -5.62 2.61 -2.79
N ILE A 230 -6.16 1.90 -1.79
CA ILE A 230 -6.38 2.46 -0.46
C ILE A 230 -5.05 2.86 0.18
N LEU A 231 -4.05 1.97 0.18
CA LEU A 231 -2.74 2.22 0.80
C LEU A 231 -2.05 3.42 0.18
N GLY A 232 -2.02 3.47 -1.16
CA GLY A 232 -1.41 4.55 -1.91
C GLY A 232 -2.19 5.86 -1.81
N GLY A 233 -3.51 5.81 -1.88
CA GLY A 233 -4.38 6.99 -1.78
C GLY A 233 -4.40 7.62 -0.38
N THR A 234 -4.15 6.81 0.67
CA THR A 234 -4.09 7.29 2.07
C THR A 234 -2.97 8.30 2.27
N PHE A 235 -1.79 8.02 1.71
CA PHE A 235 -0.62 8.85 1.91
C PHE A 235 -0.13 9.58 0.66
N GLY A 236 -0.71 9.34 -0.51
CA GLY A 236 -0.20 9.89 -1.77
C GLY A 236 -0.13 11.42 -1.80
N SER A 237 -1.00 12.12 -1.05
CA SER A 237 -0.94 13.58 -0.90
C SER A 237 0.32 14.10 -0.19
N VAL A 238 1.01 13.26 0.59
CA VAL A 238 2.30 13.58 1.23
C VAL A 238 3.40 13.77 0.19
N TRP A 239 3.37 12.99 -0.90
CA TRP A 239 4.40 13.04 -1.95
C TRP A 239 3.94 13.81 -3.19
N PHE A 240 2.64 13.89 -3.43
CA PHE A 240 2.09 14.56 -4.61
C PHE A 240 0.97 15.52 -4.20
N PRO A 241 1.29 16.76 -3.78
CA PRO A 241 0.28 17.71 -3.32
C PRO A 241 -0.82 17.97 -4.37
N GLY A 242 -2.07 18.07 -3.93
CA GLY A 242 -3.24 18.39 -4.76
C GLY A 242 -3.84 17.21 -5.53
N VAL A 243 -3.02 16.31 -6.08
CA VAL A 243 -3.48 15.14 -6.89
C VAL A 243 -3.06 13.78 -6.32
N GLY A 244 -2.44 13.77 -5.14
CA GLY A 244 -1.74 12.60 -4.64
C GLY A 244 -2.61 11.43 -4.26
N SER A 245 -3.89 11.64 -3.93
CA SER A 245 -4.83 10.52 -3.74
C SER A 245 -4.96 9.69 -5.04
N ILE A 246 -5.11 10.38 -6.18
CA ILE A 246 -5.23 9.76 -7.51
C ILE A 246 -3.91 9.08 -7.92
N ILE A 247 -2.80 9.80 -7.79
CA ILE A 247 -1.48 9.27 -8.19
C ILE A 247 -1.08 8.11 -7.31
N GLY A 248 -1.20 8.28 -5.99
CA GLY A 248 -0.89 7.26 -5.01
C GLY A 248 -1.79 6.04 -5.17
N GLY A 249 -3.10 6.25 -5.36
CA GLY A 249 -4.06 5.18 -5.59
C GLY A 249 -3.78 4.39 -6.87
N ALA A 250 -3.56 5.06 -7.99
CA ALA A 250 -3.25 4.41 -9.26
C ALA A 250 -1.96 3.59 -9.18
N ILE A 251 -0.86 4.20 -8.74
CA ILE A 251 0.46 3.53 -8.65
C ILE A 251 0.42 2.40 -7.61
N GLY A 252 -0.22 2.65 -6.47
CA GLY A 252 -0.39 1.66 -5.41
C GLY A 252 -1.14 0.43 -5.91
N GLY A 253 -2.32 0.60 -6.51
CA GLY A 253 -3.11 -0.52 -7.04
C GLY A 253 -2.33 -1.32 -8.09
N GLN A 254 -1.85 -0.63 -9.13
CA GLN A 254 -1.15 -1.25 -10.27
C GLN A 254 0.10 -2.00 -9.84
N GLY A 255 0.93 -1.37 -9.00
CA GLY A 255 2.20 -1.97 -8.58
C GLY A 255 1.99 -3.14 -7.64
N PHE A 256 0.98 -3.10 -6.77
CA PHE A 256 0.67 -4.22 -5.87
C PHE A 256 0.12 -5.43 -6.63
N SER A 257 -0.80 -5.27 -7.58
CA SER A 257 -1.35 -6.41 -8.30
C SER A 257 -0.37 -7.02 -9.29
N ALA A 258 0.42 -6.21 -10.00
CA ALA A 258 1.47 -6.72 -10.87
C ALA A 258 2.55 -7.48 -10.09
N LEU A 259 2.82 -7.07 -8.84
CA LEU A 259 3.70 -7.81 -7.96
C LEU A 259 3.08 -9.14 -7.50
N ILE A 260 1.82 -9.13 -7.08
CA ILE A 260 1.14 -10.34 -6.62
C ILE A 260 0.96 -11.34 -7.75
N GLU A 261 0.50 -10.91 -8.92
CA GLU A 261 0.38 -11.75 -10.12
C GLU A 261 1.70 -12.46 -10.43
N HIS A 262 2.80 -11.70 -10.50
CA HIS A 262 4.11 -12.27 -10.76
C HIS A 262 4.51 -13.30 -9.71
N MET A 263 4.26 -13.02 -8.42
CA MET A 263 4.53 -13.98 -7.36
C MET A 263 3.66 -15.24 -7.47
N GLN A 264 2.38 -15.11 -7.81
CA GLN A 264 1.49 -16.25 -8.02
C GLN A 264 2.06 -17.17 -9.10
N ASP A 265 2.51 -16.61 -10.22
CA ASP A 265 3.06 -17.37 -11.34
C ASP A 265 4.42 -18.01 -11.03
N THR A 266 5.37 -17.26 -10.45
CA THR A 266 6.74 -17.75 -10.30
C THR A 266 6.99 -18.55 -9.03
N ASN A 267 6.32 -18.20 -7.92
CA ASN A 267 6.66 -18.70 -6.59
C ASN A 267 5.58 -19.63 -6.02
N TYR A 268 4.33 -19.45 -6.43
CA TYR A 268 3.18 -20.18 -5.87
C TYR A 268 2.48 -21.08 -6.91
N GLY A 269 2.99 -21.18 -8.13
CA GLY A 269 2.48 -22.09 -9.16
C GLY A 269 1.02 -21.82 -9.56
N GLY A 270 0.64 -20.54 -9.60
CA GLY A 270 -0.73 -20.07 -9.83
C GLY A 270 -1.61 -20.03 -8.57
N GLY A 271 -1.07 -20.34 -7.39
CA GLY A 271 -1.77 -20.24 -6.11
C GLY A 271 -1.66 -18.85 -5.47
N CYS A 272 -2.46 -18.59 -4.42
CA CYS A 272 -2.41 -17.32 -3.70
C CYS A 272 -1.08 -17.07 -2.98
N VAL A 273 -0.67 -15.80 -2.97
CA VAL A 273 0.44 -15.29 -2.16
C VAL A 273 -0.02 -15.11 -0.72
N ARG A 274 0.89 -15.29 0.24
CA ARG A 274 0.60 -15.08 1.66
C ARG A 274 0.94 -13.66 2.11
#